data_AF-A0A3B6IVC3-F1
#
_entry.id   AF-A0A3B6IVC3-F1
#
_cell.length_a   1.000
_cell.length_b   1.000
_cell.length_c   1.000
_cell.angle_alpha   90.00
_cell.angle_beta   90.00
_cell.angle_gamma   90.00
#
_symmetry.space_group_name_H-M   'P 1'
#
loop_
_entity.id
_entity.type
_entity.pdbx_description
1 polymer ?
#
loop_
_entity_poly.entity_id
_entity_poly.type
_entity_poly.pdbx_seq_one_letter_code
_entity_poly.pdbx_strand_id
1 'polypeptide(L)'
;MATAMRSTRLLRLGFRHVPSLLFRGPLSPSPSPGLGLGLSVGRVGLVHLRCSAAEAGDGRGKKVSARLALAQQVMRDAEERAASAGSDPVPKITMDHVTVSFARSGGAGGQNVNKVNTKVDMRFNVEKAHWLGERIKERILQTEKNRINKDGELVMSSTKTRTQKGNIEDALQKIQAIIDAASYVPPPPSEEQKKKIEKIAAAAERNRMQNKKVLSQKKELRRNKPSWD
;
A
#
# COMPACT_ATOMS: atom_id res chain seq x y z
N MET A 1 23.35 -15.26 59.22
CA MET A 1 21.99 -15.67 59.63
C MET A 1 21.29 -16.29 58.44
N ALA A 2 21.31 -17.63 58.40
CA ALA A 2 20.48 -18.45 57.52
C ALA A 2 19.11 -18.65 58.16
N THR A 3 18.03 -18.87 57.39
CA THR A 3 16.88 -19.75 57.74
C THR A 3 15.88 -19.90 56.57
N ALA A 4 15.57 -21.18 56.26
CA ALA A 4 14.39 -21.82 55.66
C ALA A 4 13.83 -21.35 54.30
N MET A 5 13.72 -22.15 53.22
CA MET A 5 13.25 -23.53 52.96
C MET A 5 11.75 -23.84 53.20
N ARG A 6 11.21 -24.57 52.20
CA ARG A 6 9.95 -25.38 52.13
C ARG A 6 8.73 -24.58 51.61
N SER A 7 7.82 -25.09 50.79
CA SER A 7 7.47 -26.49 50.47
C SER A 7 6.72 -26.59 49.13
N THR A 8 6.86 -27.75 48.54
CA THR A 8 6.17 -28.36 47.40
C THR A 8 4.64 -28.36 47.45
N ARG A 9 3.97 -28.26 46.28
CA ARG A 9 2.80 -29.09 45.93
C ARG A 9 2.83 -29.49 44.44
N LEU A 10 2.89 -30.80 44.26
CA LEU A 10 2.69 -31.57 43.04
C LEU A 10 1.19 -31.84 42.81
N LEU A 11 0.90 -32.40 41.62
CA LEU A 11 -0.31 -33.10 41.15
C LEU A 11 -1.34 -32.19 40.45
N ARG A 12 -1.93 -32.55 39.30
CA ARG A 12 -2.12 -33.87 38.67
C ARG A 12 -2.54 -33.70 37.21
N LEU A 13 -2.17 -34.68 36.38
CA LEU A 13 -2.56 -34.89 34.99
C LEU A 13 -4.10 -34.95 34.80
N GLY A 14 -4.57 -34.45 33.65
CA GLY A 14 -5.94 -34.58 33.17
C GLY A 14 -6.02 -34.67 31.65
N PHE A 15 -5.66 -35.83 31.11
CA PHE A 15 -5.84 -36.28 29.73
C PHE A 15 -7.32 -36.64 29.51
N ARG A 16 -8.05 -36.01 28.57
CA ARG A 16 -9.31 -36.52 27.97
C ARG A 16 -9.50 -35.88 26.58
N HIS A 17 -9.14 -36.57 25.49
CA HIS A 17 -9.94 -37.51 24.69
C HIS A 17 -10.76 -36.82 23.59
N VAL A 18 -10.35 -37.11 22.36
CA VAL A 18 -10.98 -36.76 21.07
C VAL A 18 -11.99 -37.85 20.72
N PRO A 19 -13.14 -37.53 20.09
CA PRO A 19 -13.76 -38.48 19.19
C PRO A 19 -13.82 -37.95 17.76
N SER A 20 -13.13 -38.70 16.90
CA SER A 20 -13.34 -38.81 15.47
C SER A 20 -14.79 -39.19 15.15
N LEU A 21 -15.46 -38.43 14.30
CA LEU A 21 -16.60 -38.92 13.53
C LEU A 21 -16.30 -38.80 12.04
N LEU A 22 -16.07 -39.98 11.47
CA LEU A 22 -16.03 -40.29 10.06
C LEU A 22 -17.44 -40.14 9.48
N PHE A 23 -17.60 -39.38 8.41
CA PHE A 23 -18.71 -39.60 7.48
C PHE A 23 -18.20 -39.51 6.04
N ARG A 24 -18.33 -40.65 5.35
CA ARG A 24 -17.97 -40.90 3.95
C ARG A 24 -19.16 -40.58 3.05
N GLY A 25 -18.94 -39.79 2.00
CA GLY A 25 -19.49 -39.92 0.63
C GLY A 25 -21.01 -39.80 0.40
N PRO A 26 -21.48 -39.58 -0.85
CA PRO A 26 -20.91 -40.11 -2.09
C PRO A 26 -20.70 -39.11 -3.25
N LEU A 27 -20.18 -39.68 -4.34
CA LEU A 27 -19.72 -39.18 -5.63
C LEU A 27 -20.72 -38.35 -6.47
N SER A 28 -20.21 -37.27 -7.09
CA SER A 28 -20.21 -36.83 -8.53
C SER A 28 -21.48 -37.00 -9.41
N PRO A 29 -21.78 -36.12 -10.42
CA PRO A 29 -20.86 -35.80 -11.53
C PRO A 29 -20.84 -34.34 -12.04
N SER A 30 -19.81 -34.08 -12.85
CA SER A 30 -19.56 -32.91 -13.70
C SER A 30 -20.63 -32.70 -14.79
N PRO A 31 -20.67 -31.50 -15.41
CA PRO A 31 -20.20 -31.42 -16.79
C PRO A 31 -19.33 -30.20 -17.13
N SER A 32 -18.50 -30.45 -18.14
CA SER A 32 -17.57 -29.73 -19.02
C SER A 32 -17.85 -28.26 -19.42
N PRO A 33 -16.89 -27.58 -20.09
CA PRO A 33 -16.67 -26.13 -20.04
C PRO A 33 -17.35 -25.36 -21.18
N GLY A 34 -17.87 -24.17 -20.85
CA GLY A 34 -18.27 -23.15 -21.80
C GLY A 34 -17.22 -22.04 -21.87
N LEU A 35 -16.64 -21.87 -23.06
CA LEU A 35 -15.82 -20.72 -23.43
C LEU A 35 -16.63 -19.43 -23.29
N GLY A 36 -16.25 -18.58 -22.36
CA GLY A 36 -16.77 -17.22 -22.20
C GLY A 36 -15.61 -16.27 -21.91
N LEU A 37 -15.15 -15.58 -22.94
CA LEU A 37 -14.21 -14.47 -22.86
C LEU A 37 -14.83 -13.35 -22.02
N GLY A 38 -14.41 -13.26 -20.76
CA GLY A 38 -14.66 -12.10 -19.90
C GLY A 38 -13.32 -11.57 -19.40
N LEU A 39 -12.82 -10.50 -20.03
CA LEU A 39 -11.69 -9.73 -19.52
C LEU A 39 -12.10 -9.02 -18.22
N SER A 40 -11.89 -9.68 -17.09
CA SER A 40 -11.83 -9.03 -15.78
C SER A 40 -10.37 -8.82 -15.41
N VAL A 41 -9.80 -7.66 -15.75
CA VAL A 41 -8.48 -7.26 -15.25
C VAL A 41 -8.66 -6.64 -13.87
N GLY A 42 -8.90 -7.52 -12.89
CA GLY A 42 -8.95 -7.21 -11.47
C GLY A 42 -8.01 -8.15 -10.74
N ARG A 43 -6.70 -7.97 -10.93
CA ARG A 43 -5.67 -8.56 -10.08
C ARG A 43 -4.60 -7.53 -9.80
N VAL A 44 -4.51 -7.10 -8.55
CA VAL A 44 -3.21 -6.77 -7.94
C VAL A 44 -2.44 -8.09 -7.91
N GLY A 45 -1.94 -8.48 -9.08
CA GLY A 45 -0.99 -9.55 -9.20
C GLY A 45 0.25 -9.07 -8.47
N LEU A 46 0.78 -9.91 -7.58
CA LEU A 46 2.21 -9.96 -7.36
C LEU A 46 2.83 -9.90 -8.77
N VAL A 47 3.39 -8.76 -9.16
CA VAL A 47 4.02 -8.63 -10.47
C VAL A 47 5.14 -9.65 -10.43
N HIS A 48 4.92 -10.79 -11.06
CA HIS A 48 5.99 -11.71 -11.36
C HIS A 48 6.83 -10.89 -12.34
N LEU A 49 7.86 -10.22 -11.82
CA LEU A 49 8.92 -9.67 -12.64
C LEU A 49 9.48 -10.88 -13.37
N ARG A 50 8.95 -11.14 -14.56
CA ARG A 50 9.72 -11.83 -15.57
C ARG A 50 10.92 -10.93 -15.76
N CYS A 51 12.06 -11.35 -15.22
CA CYS A 51 13.35 -10.88 -15.67
C CYS A 51 13.47 -11.28 -17.14
N SER A 52 12.82 -10.54 -18.03
CA SER A 52 13.21 -10.49 -19.42
C SER A 52 14.59 -9.86 -19.41
N ALA A 53 15.62 -10.69 -19.56
CA ALA A 53 16.92 -10.24 -20.01
C ALA A 53 16.67 -9.50 -21.32
N ALA A 54 16.67 -8.17 -21.28
CA ALA A 54 16.58 -7.36 -22.47
C ALA A 54 17.82 -7.65 -23.31
N GLU A 55 17.64 -8.41 -24.39
CA GLU A 55 18.60 -8.46 -25.49
C GLU A 55 18.50 -7.13 -26.22
N ALA A 56 19.34 -6.18 -25.82
CA ALA A 56 19.66 -5.01 -26.63
C ALA A 56 21.15 -5.09 -26.95
N GLY A 57 21.44 -5.48 -28.20
CA GLY A 57 22.78 -5.51 -28.74
C GLY A 57 23.33 -4.09 -28.92
N ASP A 58 24.46 -3.84 -28.28
CA ASP A 58 25.56 -3.05 -28.83
C ASP A 58 26.85 -3.74 -28.39
N GLY A 59 27.80 -3.93 -29.32
CA GLY A 59 28.99 -4.78 -29.21
C GLY A 59 30.03 -4.35 -28.15
N ARG A 60 29.62 -3.54 -27.18
CA ARG A 60 30.38 -3.11 -25.99
C ARG A 60 29.51 -3.26 -24.74
N GLY A 61 28.89 -4.42 -24.59
CA GLY A 61 27.87 -4.71 -23.57
C GLY A 61 28.41 -4.80 -22.14
N LYS A 62 28.61 -3.66 -21.46
CA LYS A 62 28.63 -3.64 -19.99
C LYS A 62 27.24 -4.03 -19.50
N LYS A 63 27.04 -5.32 -19.19
CA LYS A 63 25.79 -5.81 -18.59
C LYS A 63 25.53 -5.01 -17.31
N VAL A 64 24.49 -4.19 -17.36
CA VAL A 64 24.05 -3.40 -16.21
C VAL A 64 23.48 -4.38 -15.17
N SER A 65 23.86 -4.22 -13.90
CA SER A 65 23.32 -5.09 -12.86
C SER A 65 21.80 -4.90 -12.78
N ALA A 66 21.05 -5.98 -12.51
CA ALA A 66 19.59 -5.91 -12.42
C ALA A 66 19.10 -4.84 -11.42
N ARG A 67 19.90 -4.55 -10.38
CA ARG A 67 19.60 -3.50 -9.39
C ARG A 67 19.77 -2.10 -9.94
N LEU A 68 20.82 -1.85 -10.74
CA LEU A 68 21.00 -0.55 -11.38
C LEU A 68 19.92 -0.33 -12.45
N ALA A 69 19.57 -1.37 -13.19
CA ALA A 69 18.47 -1.32 -14.17
C ALA A 69 17.13 -1.00 -13.50
N LEU A 70 16.81 -1.65 -12.37
CA LEU A 70 15.61 -1.35 -11.60
C LEU A 70 15.60 0.10 -11.09
N ALA A 71 16.72 0.59 -10.59
CA ALA A 71 16.84 1.98 -10.13
C ALA A 71 16.60 2.97 -11.29
N GLN A 72 17.20 2.72 -12.46
CA GLN A 72 16.99 3.54 -13.66
C GLN A 72 15.53 3.51 -14.13
N GLN A 73 14.88 2.35 -14.06
CA GLN A 73 13.47 2.21 -14.42
C GLN A 73 12.57 3.02 -13.49
N VAL A 74 12.76 2.94 -12.17
CA VAL A 74 11.99 3.75 -11.19
C VAL A 74 12.12 5.25 -11.46
N MET A 75 13.28 5.71 -11.94
CA MET A 75 13.51 7.12 -12.27
C MET A 75 12.77 7.53 -13.55
N ARG A 76 12.80 6.69 -14.58
CA ARG A 76 12.02 6.89 -15.81
C ARG A 76 10.53 6.92 -15.49
N ASP A 77 10.04 5.98 -14.69
CA ASP A 77 8.65 5.95 -14.27
C ASP A 77 8.27 7.21 -13.46
N ALA A 78 9.22 7.78 -12.69
CA ALA A 78 9.01 9.03 -11.95
C ALA A 78 8.93 10.24 -12.89
N GLU A 79 9.77 10.30 -13.92
CA GLU A 79 9.71 11.32 -14.97
C GLU A 79 8.43 11.23 -15.78
N GLU A 80 8.03 10.02 -16.19
CA GLU A 80 6.78 9.77 -16.90
C GLU A 80 5.57 10.14 -16.04
N ARG A 81 5.61 9.85 -14.73
CA ARG A 81 4.59 10.30 -13.76
C ARG A 81 4.55 11.82 -13.62
N ALA A 82 5.67 12.51 -13.71
CA ALA A 82 5.71 13.97 -13.68
C ALA A 82 5.20 14.57 -15.00
N ALA A 83 5.60 14.00 -16.14
CA ALA A 83 5.20 14.45 -17.46
C ALA A 83 3.70 14.23 -17.75
N SER A 84 3.12 13.15 -17.23
CA SER A 84 1.68 12.87 -17.33
C SER A 84 0.81 13.68 -16.37
N ALA A 85 1.40 14.43 -15.45
CA ALA A 85 0.65 15.35 -14.61
C ALA A 85 0.24 16.55 -15.48
N GLY A 86 -1.02 16.62 -15.89
CA GLY A 86 -1.56 17.81 -16.54
C GLY A 86 -1.33 19.03 -15.66
N SER A 87 -1.01 20.18 -16.26
CA SER A 87 -0.79 21.45 -15.57
C SER A 87 -2.08 22.11 -15.09
N ASP A 88 -3.20 21.39 -15.13
CA ASP A 88 -4.51 21.95 -14.85
C ASP A 88 -4.65 22.24 -13.34
N PRO A 89 -5.24 23.40 -13.00
CA PRO A 89 -5.43 23.76 -11.60
C PRO A 89 -6.32 22.73 -10.91
N VAL A 90 -5.99 22.39 -9.66
CA VAL A 90 -6.78 21.42 -8.89
C VAL A 90 -8.23 21.89 -8.81
N PRO A 91 -9.20 21.11 -9.31
CA PRO A 91 -10.58 21.51 -9.32
C PRO A 91 -11.10 21.66 -7.88
N LYS A 92 -11.82 22.77 -7.64
CA LYS A 92 -12.40 23.07 -6.33
C LYS A 92 -13.72 22.34 -6.16
N ILE A 93 -13.89 21.66 -5.03
CA ILE A 93 -15.14 21.01 -4.69
C ILE A 93 -16.16 22.03 -4.16
N THR A 94 -17.37 22.00 -4.71
CA THR A 94 -18.53 22.78 -4.26
C THR A 94 -19.58 21.85 -3.65
N MET A 95 -20.62 22.44 -3.05
CA MET A 95 -21.72 21.68 -2.45
C MET A 95 -22.45 20.78 -3.46
N ASP A 96 -22.53 21.20 -4.73
CA ASP A 96 -23.32 20.51 -5.76
C ASP A 96 -22.75 19.12 -6.11
N HIS A 97 -21.49 18.87 -5.77
CA HIS A 97 -20.80 17.61 -6.02
C HIS A 97 -20.97 16.59 -4.89
N VAL A 98 -21.58 16.97 -3.76
CA VAL A 98 -21.64 16.14 -2.56
C VAL A 98 -23.06 15.97 -2.06
N THR A 99 -23.34 14.79 -1.52
CA THR A 99 -24.59 14.54 -0.80
C THR A 99 -24.36 14.82 0.68
N VAL A 100 -25.18 15.69 1.27
CA VAL A 100 -25.07 16.09 2.68
C VAL A 100 -26.22 15.52 3.48
N SER A 101 -25.90 14.84 4.57
CA SER A 101 -26.84 14.38 5.58
C SER A 101 -26.49 14.98 6.93
N PHE A 102 -27.50 15.27 7.74
CA PHE A 102 -27.32 15.79 9.09
C PHE A 102 -27.66 14.75 10.13
N ALA A 103 -26.86 14.68 11.18
CA ALA A 103 -27.05 13.79 12.30
C ALA A 103 -26.85 14.53 13.62
N ARG A 104 -27.18 13.87 14.72
CA ARG A 104 -26.83 14.37 16.06
C ARG A 104 -25.33 14.16 16.29
N SER A 105 -24.68 15.15 16.89
CA SER A 105 -23.27 15.03 17.27
C SER A 105 -23.13 14.08 18.45
N GLY A 106 -22.11 13.22 18.42
CA GLY A 106 -21.77 12.37 19.56
C GLY A 106 -20.98 13.15 20.61
N GLY A 107 -21.33 13.03 21.89
CA GLY A 107 -20.62 13.69 22.98
C GLY A 107 -21.37 13.62 24.31
N ALA A 108 -20.67 13.94 25.41
CA ALA A 108 -21.28 14.02 26.74
C ALA A 108 -22.43 15.04 26.70
N GLY A 109 -23.63 14.56 27.07
CA GLY A 109 -24.90 15.23 26.78
C GLY A 109 -25.02 16.64 27.33
N GLY A 110 -25.66 17.49 26.54
CA GLY A 110 -26.09 18.85 26.91
C GLY A 110 -27.30 19.25 26.06
N GLN A 111 -27.96 20.37 26.40
CA GLN A 111 -29.18 20.80 25.69
C GLN A 111 -28.97 20.88 24.17
N ASN A 112 -27.85 21.42 23.72
CA ASN A 112 -27.58 21.59 22.28
C ASN A 112 -27.26 20.27 21.56
N VAL A 113 -26.51 19.37 22.19
CA VAL A 113 -26.14 18.06 21.63
C VAL A 113 -27.38 17.18 21.43
N ASN A 114 -28.31 17.24 22.38
CA ASN A 114 -29.51 16.43 22.32
C ASN A 114 -30.61 17.03 21.42
N LYS A 115 -30.61 18.34 21.17
CA LYS A 115 -31.70 18.97 20.42
C LYS A 115 -31.37 19.29 18.95
N VAL A 116 -30.10 19.51 18.61
CA VAL A 116 -29.72 20.06 17.29
C VAL A 116 -28.88 19.07 16.50
N ASN A 117 -29.29 18.80 15.26
CA ASN A 117 -28.57 17.97 14.30
C ASN A 117 -27.39 18.74 13.70
N THR A 118 -26.32 18.89 14.48
CA THR A 118 -25.13 19.67 14.08
C THR A 118 -24.09 18.84 13.34
N LYS A 119 -24.08 17.51 13.48
CA LYS A 119 -23.12 16.64 12.77
C LYS A 119 -23.45 16.63 11.29
N VAL A 120 -22.43 16.78 10.47
CA VAL A 120 -22.52 16.70 9.01
C VAL A 120 -21.87 15.40 8.56
N ASP A 121 -22.62 14.58 7.84
CA ASP A 121 -22.15 13.40 7.14
C ASP A 121 -22.24 13.67 5.64
N MET A 122 -21.09 13.75 4.97
CA MET A 122 -20.93 14.12 3.58
C MET A 122 -20.46 12.90 2.78
N ARG A 123 -21.10 12.66 1.64
CA ARG A 123 -20.77 11.57 0.72
C ARG A 123 -20.38 12.17 -0.63
N PHE A 124 -19.21 11.78 -1.12
CA PHE A 124 -18.68 12.20 -2.42
C PHE A 124 -18.47 10.97 -3.30
N ASN A 125 -19.12 10.92 -4.47
CA ASN A 125 -18.95 9.81 -5.40
C ASN A 125 -17.73 10.06 -6.30
N VAL A 126 -16.62 9.36 -6.02
CA VAL A 126 -15.34 9.58 -6.70
C VAL A 126 -15.37 9.07 -8.13
N GLU A 127 -16.03 7.94 -8.37
CA GLU A 127 -16.09 7.30 -9.69
C GLU A 127 -16.88 8.15 -10.70
N LYS A 128 -18.04 8.67 -10.28
CA LYS A 128 -18.94 9.47 -11.11
C LYS A 128 -18.46 10.92 -11.34
N ALA A 129 -17.41 11.37 -10.66
CA ALA A 129 -16.91 12.74 -10.79
C ALA A 129 -16.20 12.97 -12.14
N HIS A 130 -16.92 13.41 -13.17
CA HIS A 130 -16.35 13.60 -14.53
C HIS A 130 -15.26 14.68 -14.61
N TRP A 131 -15.31 15.67 -13.72
CA TRP A 131 -14.34 16.77 -13.64
C TRP A 131 -13.00 16.36 -13.00
N LEU A 132 -12.91 15.15 -12.44
CA LEU A 132 -11.71 14.66 -11.79
C LEU A 132 -10.93 13.74 -12.74
N GLY A 133 -9.64 13.99 -12.90
CA GLY A 133 -8.77 13.13 -13.72
C GLY A 133 -8.73 11.70 -13.18
N GLU A 134 -8.65 10.73 -14.09
CA GLU A 134 -8.72 9.29 -13.77
C GLU A 134 -7.60 8.86 -12.80
N ARG A 135 -6.39 9.40 -12.98
CA ARG A 135 -5.28 9.26 -12.04
C ARG A 135 -5.64 9.72 -10.63
N ILE A 136 -6.30 10.86 -10.47
CA ILE A 136 -6.64 11.39 -9.15
C ILE A 136 -7.71 10.51 -8.51
N LYS A 137 -8.71 10.05 -9.28
CA LYS A 137 -9.71 9.09 -8.81
C LYS A 137 -9.07 7.83 -8.24
N GLU A 138 -8.20 7.18 -9.02
CA GLU A 138 -7.50 5.97 -8.58
C GLU A 138 -6.67 6.21 -7.33
N ARG A 139 -5.98 7.34 -7.24
CA ARG A 139 -5.15 7.71 -6.07
C ARG A 139 -6.01 7.91 -4.82
N ILE A 140 -7.17 8.54 -4.93
CA ILE A 140 -8.12 8.68 -3.83
C ILE A 140 -8.63 7.29 -3.42
N LEU A 141 -9.03 6.46 -4.38
CA LEU A 141 -9.51 5.09 -4.13
C LEU A 141 -8.47 4.23 -3.39
N GLN A 142 -7.20 4.37 -3.73
CA GLN A 142 -6.10 3.66 -3.08
C GLN A 142 -5.76 4.20 -1.69
N THR A 143 -5.72 5.52 -1.53
CA THR A 143 -5.27 6.19 -0.30
C THR A 143 -6.35 6.14 0.78
N GLU A 144 -7.59 6.43 0.41
CA GLU A 144 -8.73 6.54 1.33
C GLU A 144 -9.60 5.27 1.33
N LYS A 145 -9.03 4.11 0.98
CA LYS A 145 -9.75 2.82 0.90
C LYS A 145 -10.58 2.46 2.13
N ASN A 146 -10.17 2.92 3.32
CA ASN A 146 -10.85 2.63 4.58
C ASN A 146 -12.15 3.43 4.77
N ARG A 147 -12.33 4.49 3.97
CA ARG A 147 -13.43 5.46 4.08
C ARG A 147 -14.35 5.44 2.86
N ILE A 148 -14.08 4.51 1.95
CA ILE A 148 -14.80 4.36 0.69
C ILE A 148 -15.77 3.18 0.79
N ASN A 149 -17.00 3.42 0.36
CA ASN A 149 -18.03 2.38 0.29
C ASN A 149 -17.85 1.50 -0.95
N LYS A 150 -18.60 0.40 -1.02
CA LYS A 150 -18.61 -0.51 -2.18
C LYS A 150 -18.98 0.18 -3.50
N ASP A 151 -19.74 1.26 -3.42
CA ASP A 151 -20.21 2.05 -4.56
C ASP A 151 -19.23 3.17 -4.98
N GLY A 152 -17.99 3.16 -4.47
CA GLY A 152 -16.97 4.16 -4.81
C GLY A 152 -17.18 5.54 -4.17
N GLU A 153 -17.97 5.59 -3.08
CA GLU A 153 -18.29 6.83 -2.38
C GLU A 153 -17.39 7.05 -1.16
N LEU A 154 -16.73 8.21 -1.13
CA LEU A 154 -15.95 8.69 0.00
C LEU A 154 -16.88 9.29 1.06
N VAL A 155 -16.81 8.75 2.28
CA VAL A 155 -17.60 9.23 3.43
C VAL A 155 -16.75 10.12 4.35
N MET A 156 -17.24 11.33 4.59
CA MET A 156 -16.60 12.36 5.40
C MET A 156 -17.57 12.91 6.44
N SER A 157 -17.23 12.83 7.72
CA SER A 157 -18.04 13.41 8.79
C SER A 157 -17.34 14.59 9.47
N SER A 158 -18.08 15.61 9.88
CA SER A 158 -17.57 16.70 10.71
C SER A 158 -18.52 17.08 11.86
N THR A 159 -17.93 17.28 13.04
CA THR A 159 -18.57 17.72 14.30
C THR A 159 -17.74 18.80 15.00
N LYS A 160 -16.95 19.58 14.25
CA LYS A 160 -15.95 20.52 14.80
C LYS A 160 -16.57 21.71 15.52
N THR A 161 -17.71 22.18 15.02
CA THR A 161 -18.40 23.40 15.46
C THR A 161 -19.83 23.09 15.90
N ARG A 162 -20.43 24.03 16.62
CA ARG A 162 -21.84 23.96 17.06
C ARG A 162 -22.86 24.31 15.96
N THR A 163 -22.41 24.73 14.78
CA THR A 163 -23.28 25.16 13.69
C THR A 163 -23.16 24.19 12.51
N GLN A 164 -24.26 23.97 11.78
CA GLN A 164 -24.24 23.13 10.59
C GLN A 164 -23.33 23.71 9.51
N LYS A 165 -23.44 25.02 9.22
CA LYS A 165 -22.63 25.72 8.22
C LYS A 165 -21.12 25.54 8.46
N GLY A 166 -20.65 25.71 9.70
CA GLY A 166 -19.24 25.53 10.01
C GLY A 166 -18.76 24.08 9.83
N ASN A 167 -19.62 23.10 10.11
CA ASN A 167 -19.30 21.68 9.90
C ASN A 167 -19.34 21.27 8.43
N ILE A 168 -20.18 21.90 7.62
CA ILE A 168 -20.20 21.74 6.15
C ILE A 168 -18.88 22.25 5.56
N GLU A 169 -18.48 23.48 5.91
CA GLU A 169 -17.24 24.09 5.41
C GLU A 169 -16.02 23.25 5.80
N ASP A 170 -15.97 22.75 7.03
CA ASP A 170 -14.90 21.86 7.50
C ASP A 170 -14.89 20.51 6.75
N ALA A 171 -16.06 19.94 6.46
CA ALA A 171 -16.16 18.70 5.68
C ALA A 171 -15.69 18.91 4.23
N LEU A 172 -16.07 20.03 3.59
CA LEU A 172 -15.61 20.39 2.25
C LEU A 172 -14.09 20.60 2.22
N GLN A 173 -13.53 21.32 3.20
CA GLN A 173 -12.09 21.53 3.32
C GLN A 173 -11.32 20.21 3.46
N LYS A 174 -11.83 19.26 4.24
CA LYS A 174 -11.21 17.94 4.38
C LYS A 174 -11.23 17.16 3.07
N ILE A 175 -12.32 17.22 2.31
CA ILE A 175 -12.38 16.56 0.99
C ILE A 175 -11.43 17.25 0.01
N GLN A 176 -11.41 18.59 -0.01
CA GLN A 176 -10.48 19.35 -0.85
C GLN A 176 -9.02 18.98 -0.53
N ALA A 177 -8.65 18.89 0.75
CA ALA A 177 -7.31 18.49 1.14
C ALA A 177 -6.92 17.08 0.66
N ILE A 178 -7.88 16.14 0.63
CA ILE A 178 -7.67 14.80 0.06
C ILE A 178 -7.44 14.88 -1.45
N ILE A 179 -8.23 15.70 -2.16
CA ILE A 179 -8.07 15.92 -3.60
C ILE A 179 -6.72 16.58 -3.89
N ASP A 180 -6.32 17.59 -3.12
CA ASP A 180 -5.04 18.28 -3.26
C ASP A 180 -3.87 17.31 -3.03
N ALA A 181 -3.96 16.47 -1.99
CA ALA A 181 -2.96 15.45 -1.71
C ALA A 181 -2.88 14.37 -2.82
N ALA A 182 -4.01 14.00 -3.41
CA ALA A 182 -4.06 13.04 -4.51
C ALA A 182 -3.58 13.65 -5.84
N SER A 183 -3.81 14.95 -6.03
CA SER A 183 -3.35 15.72 -7.19
C SER A 183 -1.86 16.05 -7.10
N TYR A 184 -1.27 16.03 -5.91
CA TYR A 184 0.16 16.30 -5.75
C TYR A 184 1.00 15.25 -6.48
N VAL A 185 1.79 15.73 -7.44
CA VAL A 185 2.76 14.91 -8.15
C VAL A 185 4.16 15.33 -7.71
N PRO A 186 4.98 14.39 -7.19
CA PRO A 186 6.34 14.72 -6.82
C PRO A 186 7.10 15.20 -8.07
N PRO A 187 7.91 16.27 -7.95
CA PRO A 187 8.67 16.77 -9.08
C PRO A 187 9.63 15.69 -9.59
N PRO A 188 9.98 15.73 -10.89
CA PRO A 188 10.93 14.78 -11.46
C PRO A 188 12.27 14.90 -10.70
N PRO A 189 12.98 13.78 -10.49
CA PRO A 189 14.25 13.80 -9.78
C PRO A 189 15.27 14.67 -10.52
N SER A 190 15.97 15.53 -9.77
CA SER A 190 17.00 16.40 -10.34
C SER A 190 18.18 15.58 -10.89
N GLU A 191 18.93 16.16 -11.83
CA GLU A 191 20.13 15.49 -12.38
C GLU A 191 21.14 15.10 -11.30
N GLU A 192 21.26 15.92 -10.26
CA GLU A 192 22.14 15.63 -9.13
C GLU A 192 21.65 14.43 -8.33
N GLN A 193 20.33 14.31 -8.11
CA GLN A 193 19.72 13.15 -7.45
C GLN A 193 19.94 11.88 -8.27
N LYS A 194 19.78 11.95 -9.60
CA LYS A 194 20.09 10.83 -10.52
C LYS A 194 21.54 10.37 -10.35
N LYS A 195 22.49 11.29 -10.48
CA LYS A 195 23.94 11.01 -10.33
C LYS A 195 24.27 10.44 -8.95
N LYS A 196 23.64 10.93 -7.88
CA LYS A 196 23.83 10.42 -6.52
C LYS A 196 23.35 8.99 -6.37
N ILE A 197 22.16 8.67 -6.87
CA ILE A 197 21.58 7.33 -6.82
C ILE A 197 22.43 6.34 -7.62
N GLU A 198 22.88 6.72 -8.82
CA GLU A 198 23.78 5.88 -9.64
C GLU A 198 25.10 5.58 -8.94
N LYS A 199 25.71 6.59 -8.30
CA LYS A 199 26.93 6.42 -7.51
C LYS A 199 26.71 5.44 -6.35
N ILE A 200 25.60 5.56 -5.63
CA ILE A 200 25.24 4.66 -4.52
C ILE A 200 25.03 3.23 -5.04
N ALA A 201 24.31 3.05 -6.14
CA ALA A 201 24.06 1.74 -6.73
C ALA A 201 25.36 1.07 -7.21
N ALA A 202 26.25 1.84 -7.85
CA ALA A 202 27.57 1.36 -8.27
C ALA A 202 28.45 0.96 -7.08
N ALA A 203 28.46 1.77 -6.01
CA ALA A 203 29.20 1.46 -4.78
C ALA A 203 28.66 0.21 -4.10
N ALA A 204 27.33 0.05 -4.01
CA ALA A 204 26.70 -1.13 -3.44
C ALA A 204 27.07 -2.41 -4.19
N GLU A 205 27.14 -2.36 -5.53
CA GLU A 205 27.54 -3.51 -6.34
C GLU A 205 29.03 -3.86 -6.16
N ARG A 206 29.91 -2.84 -6.11
CA ARG A 206 31.34 -3.06 -5.80
C ARG A 206 31.52 -3.73 -4.45
N ASN A 207 30.85 -3.21 -3.41
CA ASN A 207 30.91 -3.76 -2.05
C ASN A 207 30.38 -5.19 -2.01
N ARG A 208 29.29 -5.50 -2.73
CA ARG A 208 28.77 -6.86 -2.85
C ARG A 208 29.79 -7.82 -3.46
N MET A 209 30.42 -7.42 -4.56
CA MET A 209 31.43 -8.24 -5.25
C MET A 209 32.67 -8.44 -4.37
N GLN A 210 33.12 -7.42 -3.65
CA GLN A 210 34.20 -7.52 -2.67
C GLN A 210 33.84 -8.49 -1.54
N ASN A 211 32.65 -8.36 -0.95
CA ASN A 211 32.18 -9.28 0.09
C ASN A 211 32.12 -10.73 -0.40
N LYS A 212 31.67 -10.96 -1.65
CA LYS A 212 31.69 -12.30 -2.26
C LYS A 212 33.11 -12.86 -2.40
N LYS A 213 34.08 -12.03 -2.82
CA LYS A 213 35.49 -12.42 -2.92
C LYS A 213 36.08 -12.76 -1.55
N VAL A 214 35.86 -11.90 -0.56
CA VAL A 214 36.32 -12.11 0.83
C VAL A 214 35.77 -13.42 1.40
N LEU A 215 34.48 -13.69 1.19
CA LEU A 215 33.87 -14.96 1.63
C LEU A 215 34.45 -16.18 0.90
N SER A 216 34.75 -16.05 -0.39
CA SER A 216 35.39 -17.11 -1.18
C SER A 216 36.79 -17.44 -0.66
N GLN A 217 37.63 -16.41 -0.48
CA GLN A 217 38.99 -16.55 0.05
C GLN A 217 38.98 -17.17 1.45
N LYS A 218 38.06 -16.75 2.33
CA LYS A 218 37.88 -17.35 3.65
C LYS A 218 37.55 -18.85 3.59
N LYS A 219 36.74 -19.28 2.62
CA LYS A 219 36.40 -20.70 2.41
C LYS A 219 37.56 -21.50 1.83
N GLU A 220 38.36 -20.88 0.96
CA GLU A 220 39.56 -21.49 0.39
C GLU A 220 40.64 -21.73 1.46
N LEU A 221 40.93 -20.72 2.29
CA LEU A 221 41.86 -20.83 3.42
C LEU A 221 41.44 -21.91 4.43
N ARG A 222 40.13 -22.17 4.58
CA ARG A 222 39.63 -23.28 5.41
C ARG A 222 39.90 -24.66 4.81
N ARG A 223 39.94 -24.78 3.48
CA ARG A 223 40.18 -26.04 2.76
C ARG A 223 41.66 -26.36 2.64
N ASN A 224 42.50 -25.35 2.38
CA ASN A 224 43.95 -25.51 2.23
C ASN A 224 44.70 -25.39 3.56
N LYS A 225 44.21 -26.06 4.60
CA LYS A 225 44.95 -26.13 5.87
C LYS A 225 46.08 -27.15 5.70
N PRO A 226 47.35 -26.81 5.97
CA PRO A 226 48.43 -27.79 5.89
C PRO A 226 48.12 -28.95 6.84
N SER A 227 48.29 -30.20 6.38
CA SER A 227 48.27 -31.33 7.31
C SER A 227 49.50 -31.24 8.20
N TRP A 228 49.31 -31.46 9.50
CA TRP A 228 50.38 -31.50 10.48
C TRP A 228 51.02 -32.90 10.51
N ASP A 229 51.51 -33.37 9.36
CA ASP A 229 52.32 -34.59 9.23
C ASP A 229 53.78 -34.20 8.93
#